data_AF-A0A7W6H9K6-F1
#
_entry.id   AF-A0A7W6H9K6-F1
#
_cell.length_a   1.000
_cell.length_b   1.000
_cell.length_c   1.000
_cell.angle_alpha   90.00
_cell.angle_beta   90.00
_cell.angle_gamma   90.00
#
_symmetry.space_group_name_H-M   'P 1'
#
loop_
_entity.id
_entity.type
_entity.pdbx_description
1 polymer ?
#
loop_
_entity_poly.entity_id
_entity_poly.type
_entity_poly.pdbx_seq_one_letter_code
_entity_poly.pdbx_strand_id
1 'polypeptide(L)'
;MDARAPQTERPIFVDLDGTLIRSDLLWETLFLVARQEPALLWRVPGWMAEGKSRLKAELARGCEMDAALLPYREEVVELLRREKAAGRTIILATGANEKLAHAVADHLGLFDAVMASSDTVNLTSARKLDRILAEHGEHDFDYVGNSHEDICLLEKAATATVVAPDRTAHLWQARTGSARIDAEAGAVRAVIKAMRPHQWLKNILVFVPIALTHEFLDLQMLLAGLLAFISFSAAASAVYIFNDLLDLTADRRHKTKRRRPFASGAIAIPTGLKLACGLLAISLGIAAILPVEFAVVLAAYMVTTTAYSFFLKRMLLIDVLTLAGLYTTRIIAGSEAAGAESSFWLLAFSVFFFLSLALVKRFTELQDFGVGAHRSKTGRGYVDADLETLSQAGMSSGFAAVLVLALYIDSPAIREHFAEPYLVWPLCPLVLYIIVRIWILARRNEMHEDPVVFIMQDWRSQMMIGLGATLFLLGAYV
;
A
#
# COMPACT_ATOMS: atom_id res chain seq x y z
N MET A 1 -5.87 57.29 7.92
CA MET A 1 -4.87 56.40 8.52
C MET A 1 -5.65 55.40 9.35
N ASP A 2 -6.08 54.31 8.74
CA ASP A 2 -6.80 53.26 9.46
C ASP A 2 -5.80 52.56 10.38
N ALA A 3 -5.95 52.78 11.68
CA ALA A 3 -5.17 52.10 12.70
C ALA A 3 -5.57 50.63 12.69
N ARG A 4 -4.82 49.80 11.96
CA ARG A 4 -4.96 48.34 12.01
C ARG A 4 -4.76 47.88 13.45
N ALA A 5 -5.67 47.06 13.97
CA ALA A 5 -5.54 46.47 15.30
C ALA A 5 -4.18 45.73 15.42
N PRO A 6 -3.52 45.80 16.59
CA PRO A 6 -2.30 45.06 16.84
C PRO A 6 -2.53 43.56 16.60
N GLN A 7 -1.53 42.85 16.09
CA GLN A 7 -1.64 41.46 15.64
C GLN A 7 -2.20 40.51 16.71
N THR A 8 -1.96 40.81 17.98
CA THR A 8 -2.45 40.04 19.14
C THR A 8 -3.96 40.15 19.38
N GLU A 9 -4.63 41.18 18.85
CA GLU A 9 -6.07 41.40 19.03
C GLU A 9 -6.91 40.80 17.89
N ARG A 10 -6.28 40.44 16.77
CA ARG A 10 -6.97 39.90 15.60
C ARG A 10 -7.04 38.36 15.65
N PRO A 11 -8.22 37.76 15.42
CA PRO A 11 -8.34 36.30 15.38
C PRO A 11 -7.57 35.70 14.21
N ILE A 12 -7.06 34.47 14.41
CA ILE A 12 -6.46 33.67 13.36
C ILE A 12 -7.41 32.56 12.94
N PHE A 13 -7.77 32.55 11.67
CA PHE A 13 -8.57 31.50 11.04
C PHE A 13 -7.67 30.49 10.35
N VAL A 14 -7.93 29.21 10.60
CA VAL A 14 -7.10 28.12 10.09
C VAL A 14 -7.96 27.13 9.33
N ASP A 15 -7.59 26.85 8.09
CA ASP A 15 -8.22 25.76 7.34
C ASP A 15 -7.72 24.38 7.81
N LEU A 16 -8.56 23.36 7.62
CA LEU A 16 -8.26 22.00 8.05
C LEU A 16 -7.58 21.18 6.96
N ASP A 17 -8.22 21.06 5.80
CA ASP A 17 -7.91 20.05 4.78
C ASP A 17 -6.69 20.47 3.95
N GLY A 18 -5.63 19.66 4.00
CA GLY A 18 -4.33 19.97 3.40
C GLY A 18 -3.54 21.10 4.08
N THR A 19 -4.16 21.88 4.98
CA THR A 19 -3.55 22.93 5.81
C THR A 19 -3.14 22.38 7.17
N LEU A 20 -4.06 22.17 8.13
CA LEU A 20 -3.74 21.62 9.45
C LEU A 20 -3.39 20.12 9.38
N ILE A 21 -4.11 19.37 8.56
CA ILE A 21 -3.81 17.96 8.25
C ILE A 21 -3.22 17.85 6.83
N ARG A 22 -2.37 16.85 6.60
CA ARG A 22 -1.78 16.59 5.27
C ARG A 22 -2.78 15.98 4.27
N SER A 23 -3.91 15.49 4.76
CA SER A 23 -4.95 14.81 3.97
C SER A 23 -6.24 15.63 3.92
N ASP A 24 -7.31 15.01 3.40
CA ASP A 24 -8.63 15.60 3.23
C ASP A 24 -9.66 14.69 3.92
N LEU A 25 -10.44 15.25 4.84
CA LEU A 25 -11.37 14.49 5.68
C LEU A 25 -12.48 13.81 4.89
N LEU A 26 -12.88 14.32 3.72
CA LEU A 26 -13.88 13.66 2.88
C LEU A 26 -13.33 12.32 2.38
N TRP A 27 -12.07 12.30 1.95
CA TRP A 27 -11.43 11.08 1.49
C TRP A 27 -11.09 10.13 2.63
N GLU A 28 -10.63 10.65 3.77
CA GLU A 28 -10.37 9.85 4.98
C GLU A 28 -11.64 9.11 5.42
N THR A 29 -12.75 9.83 5.53
CA THR A 29 -14.05 9.28 5.97
C THR A 29 -14.62 8.31 4.95
N LEU A 30 -14.49 8.59 3.65
CA LEU A 30 -14.93 7.66 2.60
C LEU A 30 -14.22 6.30 2.71
N PHE A 31 -12.90 6.29 2.87
CA PHE A 31 -12.14 5.04 3.02
C PHE A 31 -12.35 4.37 4.37
N LEU A 32 -12.62 5.15 5.43
CA LEU A 32 -13.00 4.63 6.73
C LEU A 32 -14.36 3.91 6.67
N VAL A 33 -15.36 4.51 6.03
CA VAL A 33 -16.67 3.90 5.76
C VAL A 33 -16.51 2.66 4.89
N ALA A 34 -15.68 2.73 3.83
CA ALA A 34 -15.39 1.58 2.99
C ALA A 34 -14.84 0.38 3.78
N ARG A 35 -14.10 0.65 4.86
CA ARG A 35 -13.48 -0.38 5.71
C ARG A 35 -14.39 -0.88 6.82
N GLN A 36 -15.19 -0.01 7.43
CA GLN A 36 -16.06 -0.31 8.58
C GLN A 36 -17.44 -0.82 8.13
N GLU A 37 -18.06 -0.16 7.15
CA GLU A 37 -19.41 -0.41 6.67
C GLU A 37 -19.48 -0.38 5.13
N PRO A 38 -18.89 -1.37 4.43
CA PRO A 38 -18.80 -1.36 2.96
C PRO A 38 -20.17 -1.31 2.26
N ALA A 39 -21.25 -1.75 2.93
CA ALA A 39 -22.61 -1.69 2.39
C ALA A 39 -23.09 -0.25 2.16
N LEU A 40 -22.60 0.72 2.94
CA LEU A 40 -22.97 2.14 2.79
C LEU A 40 -22.41 2.77 1.51
N LEU A 41 -21.37 2.19 0.90
CA LEU A 41 -20.77 2.71 -0.33
C LEU A 41 -21.76 2.77 -1.49
N TRP A 42 -22.75 1.88 -1.53
CA TRP A 42 -23.80 1.91 -2.55
C TRP A 42 -24.67 3.17 -2.51
N ARG A 43 -24.73 3.86 -1.37
CA ARG A 43 -25.52 5.09 -1.20
C ARG A 43 -24.73 6.36 -1.54
N VAL A 44 -23.41 6.28 -1.64
CA VAL A 44 -22.51 7.41 -1.93
C VAL A 44 -22.90 8.17 -3.21
N PRO A 45 -23.22 7.51 -4.35
CA PRO A 45 -23.67 8.23 -5.54
C PRO A 45 -24.96 9.01 -5.32
N GLY A 46 -25.91 8.46 -4.55
CA GLY A 46 -27.16 9.14 -4.19
C GLY A 46 -26.92 10.36 -3.32
N TRP A 47 -26.09 10.23 -2.29
CA TRP A 47 -25.71 11.36 -1.43
C TRP A 47 -24.97 12.45 -2.20
N MET A 48 -24.13 12.07 -3.16
CA MET A 48 -23.43 13.02 -4.01
C MET A 48 -24.39 13.78 -4.96
N ALA A 49 -25.43 13.11 -5.47
CA ALA A 49 -26.47 13.74 -6.28
C ALA A 49 -27.34 14.71 -5.46
N GLU A 50 -27.59 14.43 -4.18
CA GLU A 50 -28.26 15.34 -3.24
C GLU A 50 -27.38 16.53 -2.82
N GLY A 51 -26.06 16.47 -3.05
CA GLY A 51 -25.12 17.57 -2.88
C GLY A 51 -23.96 17.29 -1.92
N LYS A 52 -22.90 18.11 -2.02
CA LYS A 52 -21.66 17.92 -1.24
C LYS A 52 -21.85 17.96 0.29
N SER A 53 -22.73 18.83 0.80
CA SER A 53 -23.01 18.92 2.24
C SER A 53 -23.62 17.62 2.77
N ARG A 54 -24.58 17.07 2.03
CA ARG A 54 -25.27 15.82 2.34
C ARG A 54 -24.30 14.65 2.36
N LEU A 55 -23.45 14.54 1.34
CA LEU A 55 -22.38 13.53 1.29
C LEU A 55 -21.48 13.59 2.52
N LYS A 56 -20.98 14.78 2.89
CA LYS A 56 -20.12 14.96 4.07
C LYS A 56 -20.83 14.58 5.37
N ALA A 57 -22.09 14.94 5.52
CA ALA A 57 -22.90 14.61 6.70
C ALA A 57 -23.14 13.11 6.85
N GLU A 58 -23.55 12.43 5.79
CA GLU A 58 -23.80 10.99 5.82
C GLU A 58 -22.52 10.17 6.04
N LEU A 59 -21.39 10.57 5.43
CA LEU A 59 -20.09 9.96 5.70
C LEU A 59 -19.64 10.17 7.16
N ALA A 60 -19.83 11.38 7.70
CA ALA A 60 -19.50 11.67 9.10
C ALA A 60 -20.38 10.88 10.08
N ARG A 61 -21.65 10.61 9.75
CA ARG A 61 -22.55 9.77 10.54
C ARG A 61 -22.13 8.30 10.52
N GLY A 62 -21.77 7.78 9.34
CA GLY A 62 -21.44 6.37 9.13
C GLY A 62 -20.05 5.94 9.58
N CYS A 63 -19.29 6.79 10.29
CA CYS A 63 -17.99 6.40 10.83
C CYS A 63 -17.68 7.00 12.20
N GLU A 64 -16.83 6.29 12.93
CA GLU A 64 -16.12 6.79 14.11
C GLU A 64 -14.66 7.06 13.74
N MET A 65 -14.30 8.34 13.69
CA MET A 65 -12.95 8.80 13.37
C MET A 65 -12.16 9.09 14.66
N ASP A 66 -10.99 8.48 14.78
CA ASP A 66 -10.03 8.77 15.83
C ASP A 66 -9.14 9.95 15.38
N ALA A 67 -9.46 11.15 15.85
CA ALA A 67 -8.77 12.39 15.45
C ALA A 67 -7.26 12.35 15.73
N ALA A 68 -6.82 11.63 16.77
CA ALA A 68 -5.41 11.50 17.13
C ALA A 68 -4.56 10.80 16.04
N LEU A 69 -5.21 10.09 15.12
CA LEU A 69 -4.55 9.39 14.02
C LEU A 69 -4.55 10.21 12.74
N LEU A 70 -5.01 11.46 12.72
CA LEU A 70 -4.92 12.26 11.50
C LEU A 70 -3.46 12.66 11.23
N PRO A 71 -3.03 12.78 9.95
CA PRO A 71 -1.67 13.13 9.61
C PRO A 71 -1.47 14.64 9.75
N TYR A 72 -1.40 15.14 10.99
CA TYR A 72 -1.20 16.56 11.29
C TYR A 72 0.12 17.09 10.73
N ARG A 73 0.13 18.38 10.36
CA ARG A 73 1.36 19.13 10.10
C ARG A 73 1.85 19.73 11.41
N GLU A 74 2.85 19.10 12.01
CA GLU A 74 3.41 19.55 13.30
C GLU A 74 3.90 21.00 13.24
N GLU A 75 4.36 21.48 12.08
CA GLU A 75 4.78 22.86 11.87
C GLU A 75 3.62 23.85 12.05
N VAL A 76 2.43 23.49 11.57
CA VAL A 76 1.22 24.31 11.72
C VAL A 76 0.69 24.20 13.15
N VAL A 77 0.65 22.99 13.72
CA VAL A 77 0.20 22.80 15.11
C VAL A 77 1.08 23.60 16.08
N GLU A 78 2.40 23.60 15.88
CA GLU A 78 3.34 24.36 16.69
C GLU A 78 3.18 25.88 16.51
N LEU A 79 2.92 26.35 15.29
CA LEU A 79 2.54 27.75 15.05
C LEU A 79 1.31 28.13 15.88
N LEU A 80 0.24 27.33 15.82
CA LEU A 80 -0.99 27.61 16.57
C LEU A 80 -0.79 27.56 18.09
N ARG A 81 0.02 26.63 18.60
CA ARG A 81 0.37 26.60 20.03
C ARG A 81 1.03 27.89 20.48
N ARG A 82 1.94 28.45 19.67
CA ARG A 82 2.63 29.72 19.97
C ARG A 82 1.66 30.89 19.97
N GLU A 83 0.81 30.99 18.95
CA GLU A 83 -0.21 32.05 18.87
C GLU A 83 -1.22 31.96 20.03
N LYS A 84 -1.59 30.72 20.43
CA LYS A 84 -2.49 30.49 21.57
C LYS A 84 -1.85 30.93 22.88
N ALA A 85 -0.58 30.60 23.09
CA ALA A 85 0.19 31.02 24.26
C ALA A 85 0.38 32.55 24.31
N ALA A 86 0.39 33.22 23.16
CA ALA A 86 0.38 34.68 23.06
C ALA A 86 -0.99 35.32 23.35
N GLY A 87 -2.01 34.52 23.67
CA GLY A 87 -3.35 35.00 24.03
C GLY A 87 -4.28 35.28 22.85
N ARG A 88 -3.91 34.89 21.62
CA ARG A 88 -4.75 35.11 20.45
C ARG A 88 -5.92 34.13 20.38
N THR A 89 -7.03 34.62 19.85
CA THR A 89 -8.20 33.81 19.49
C THR A 89 -7.90 33.01 18.22
N ILE A 90 -8.07 31.68 18.29
CA ILE A 90 -7.83 30.77 17.16
C ILE A 90 -9.14 30.11 16.76
N ILE A 91 -9.48 30.18 15.48
CA ILE A 91 -10.75 29.65 14.95
C ILE A 91 -10.47 28.64 13.85
N LEU A 92 -11.02 27.42 14.01
CA LEU A 92 -10.95 26.39 12.96
C LEU A 92 -12.02 26.72 11.90
N ALA A 93 -11.61 27.05 10.68
CA ALA A 93 -12.53 27.41 9.60
C ALA A 93 -12.42 26.42 8.44
N THR A 94 -13.30 25.41 8.41
CA THR A 94 -13.20 24.26 7.50
C THR A 94 -14.47 24.00 6.71
N GLY A 95 -14.29 23.46 5.50
CA GLY A 95 -15.38 22.88 4.73
C GLY A 95 -15.82 21.50 5.23
N ALA A 96 -15.14 20.88 6.18
CA ALA A 96 -15.51 19.57 6.74
C ALA A 96 -16.83 19.62 7.54
N ASN A 97 -17.45 18.46 7.76
CA ASN A 97 -18.65 18.36 8.58
C ASN A 97 -18.35 18.72 10.05
N GLU A 98 -19.30 19.40 10.71
CA GLU A 98 -19.18 19.87 12.10
C GLU A 98 -18.77 18.77 13.09
N LYS A 99 -19.32 17.55 12.99
CA LYS A 99 -18.97 16.42 13.88
C LYS A 99 -17.47 16.14 13.85
N LEU A 100 -16.88 16.14 12.66
CA LEU A 100 -15.47 15.83 12.45
C LEU A 100 -14.57 17.02 12.83
N ALA A 101 -15.01 18.23 12.49
CA ALA A 101 -14.30 19.46 12.83
C ALA A 101 -14.20 19.64 14.35
N HIS A 102 -15.29 19.41 15.07
CA HIS A 102 -15.30 19.42 16.55
C HIS A 102 -14.41 18.33 17.13
N ALA A 103 -14.45 17.09 16.60
CA ALA A 103 -13.56 16.03 17.06
C ALA A 103 -12.06 16.39 16.94
N VAL A 104 -11.67 17.11 15.87
CA VAL A 104 -10.31 17.64 15.71
C VAL A 104 -10.02 18.76 16.70
N ALA A 105 -10.96 19.68 16.89
CA ALA A 105 -10.81 20.80 17.81
C ALA A 105 -10.65 20.33 19.26
N ASP A 106 -11.50 19.40 19.69
CA ASP A 106 -11.49 18.78 21.01
C ASP A 106 -10.19 18.00 21.26
N HIS A 107 -9.68 17.30 20.24
CA HIS A 107 -8.43 16.56 20.34
C HIS A 107 -7.22 17.48 20.56
N LEU A 108 -7.13 18.57 19.79
CA LEU A 108 -5.98 19.48 19.85
C LEU A 108 -6.07 20.46 21.03
N GLY A 109 -7.28 20.88 21.43
CA GLY A 109 -7.50 21.84 22.51
C GLY A 109 -6.96 23.24 22.23
N LEU A 110 -6.77 23.60 20.95
CA LEU A 110 -6.16 24.87 20.53
C LEU A 110 -7.16 25.93 20.05
N PHE A 111 -8.39 25.53 19.75
CA PHE A 111 -9.38 26.39 19.07
C PHE A 111 -10.42 26.93 20.05
N ASP A 112 -10.72 28.22 19.93
CA ASP A 112 -11.75 28.93 20.70
C ASP A 112 -13.14 28.78 20.07
N ALA A 113 -13.17 28.66 18.75
CA ALA A 113 -14.40 28.43 18.00
C ALA A 113 -14.14 27.55 16.77
N VAL A 114 -15.21 26.94 16.28
CA VAL A 114 -15.21 26.11 15.07
C VAL A 114 -16.27 26.62 14.11
N MET A 115 -15.85 26.92 12.88
CA MET A 115 -16.71 27.19 11.75
C MET A 115 -16.57 26.04 10.75
N ALA A 116 -17.61 25.24 10.64
CA ALA A 116 -17.64 24.04 9.82
C ALA A 116 -18.86 24.01 8.89
N SER A 117 -18.86 23.09 7.93
CA SER A 117 -20.06 22.79 7.14
C SER A 117 -21.07 22.02 7.97
N SER A 118 -22.34 22.40 7.83
CA SER A 118 -23.48 21.67 8.38
C SER A 118 -24.10 20.75 7.32
N ASP A 119 -25.17 20.05 7.68
CA ASP A 119 -25.94 19.20 6.77
C ASP A 119 -26.49 19.95 5.54
N THR A 120 -26.81 21.23 5.71
CA THR A 120 -27.47 22.06 4.69
C THR A 120 -26.53 23.09 4.07
N VAL A 121 -25.49 23.52 4.79
CA VAL A 121 -24.58 24.58 4.36
C VAL A 121 -23.16 24.04 4.17
N ASN A 122 -22.68 24.04 2.92
CA ASN A 122 -21.26 23.81 2.61
C ASN A 122 -20.49 25.12 2.77
N LEU A 123 -19.66 25.23 3.81
CA LEU A 123 -18.88 26.40 4.17
C LEU A 123 -17.50 26.38 3.46
N THR A 124 -17.49 26.74 2.18
CA THR A 124 -16.26 26.78 1.36
C THR A 124 -16.10 28.12 0.66
N SER A 125 -14.85 28.55 0.45
CA SER A 125 -14.48 29.73 -0.34
C SER A 125 -15.28 30.99 0.04
N ALA A 126 -16.04 31.57 -0.90
CA ALA A 126 -16.82 32.78 -0.71
C ALA A 126 -17.77 32.72 0.49
N ARG A 127 -18.44 31.59 0.75
CA ARG A 127 -19.34 31.47 1.92
C ARG A 127 -18.58 31.51 3.24
N LYS A 128 -17.36 30.96 3.25
CA LYS A 128 -16.46 31.03 4.41
C LYS A 128 -16.03 32.48 4.64
N LEU A 129 -15.69 33.19 3.55
CA LEU A 129 -15.36 34.62 3.59
C LEU A 129 -16.54 35.47 4.08
N ASP A 130 -17.74 35.31 3.50
CA ASP A 130 -18.93 36.08 3.87
C ASP A 130 -19.24 35.96 5.37
N ARG A 131 -19.06 34.76 5.92
CA ARG A 131 -19.26 34.51 7.36
C ARG A 131 -18.20 35.18 8.21
N ILE A 132 -16.93 35.11 7.81
CA ILE A 132 -15.84 35.83 8.49
C ILE A 132 -16.09 37.34 8.44
N LEU A 133 -16.50 37.86 7.28
CA LEU A 133 -16.76 39.29 7.09
C LEU A 133 -18.02 39.80 7.82
N ALA A 134 -18.95 38.90 8.15
CA ALA A 134 -20.11 39.24 8.97
C ALA A 134 -19.75 39.45 10.44
N GLU A 135 -18.71 38.76 10.93
CA GLU A 135 -18.25 38.82 12.33
C GLU A 135 -17.03 39.75 12.50
N HIS A 136 -16.23 39.94 11.45
CA HIS A 136 -15.00 40.73 11.42
C HIS A 136 -14.89 41.60 10.18
N GLY A 137 -14.20 42.74 10.26
CA GLY A 137 -13.98 43.60 9.09
C GLY A 137 -12.99 43.02 8.07
N GLU A 138 -12.93 43.61 6.88
CA GLU A 138 -11.83 43.33 5.94
C GLU A 138 -10.49 43.70 6.59
N HIS A 139 -9.47 42.85 6.43
CA HIS A 139 -8.14 43.03 7.03
C HIS A 139 -8.12 43.12 8.57
N ASP A 140 -9.13 42.56 9.23
CA ASP A 140 -9.21 42.48 10.70
C ASP A 140 -8.97 41.06 11.25
N PHE A 141 -8.52 40.15 10.38
CA PHE A 141 -8.23 38.76 10.73
C PHE A 141 -6.99 38.23 10.00
N ASP A 142 -6.33 37.22 10.56
CA ASP A 142 -5.26 36.48 9.89
C ASP A 142 -5.83 35.15 9.35
N TYR A 143 -5.31 34.67 8.21
CA TYR A 143 -5.77 33.41 7.61
C TYR A 143 -4.61 32.48 7.26
N VAL A 144 -4.78 31.21 7.59
CA VAL A 144 -3.87 30.11 7.24
C VAL A 144 -4.59 29.12 6.34
N GLY A 145 -4.11 28.94 5.11
CA GLY A 145 -4.74 28.09 4.10
C GLY A 145 -3.75 27.59 3.05
N ASN A 146 -4.22 26.79 2.08
CA ASN A 146 -3.33 26.07 1.15
C ASN A 146 -3.77 26.10 -0.32
N SER A 147 -5.01 26.46 -0.62
CA SER A 147 -5.63 26.10 -1.89
C SER A 147 -6.12 27.30 -2.69
N HIS A 148 -6.47 27.06 -3.96
CA HIS A 148 -7.17 28.04 -4.79
C HIS A 148 -8.52 28.49 -4.18
N GLU A 149 -9.19 27.63 -3.40
CA GLU A 149 -10.46 27.96 -2.73
C GLU A 149 -10.25 29.00 -1.63
N ASP A 150 -9.04 29.10 -1.09
CA ASP A 150 -8.66 30.01 -0.02
C ASP A 150 -8.20 31.39 -0.51
N ILE A 151 -7.95 31.58 -1.81
CA ILE A 151 -7.38 32.83 -2.34
C ILE A 151 -8.24 34.04 -1.95
N CYS A 152 -9.57 33.91 -2.04
CA CYS A 152 -10.48 34.99 -1.64
C CYS A 152 -10.37 35.38 -0.15
N LEU A 153 -10.02 34.42 0.72
CA LEU A 153 -9.76 34.66 2.14
C LEU A 153 -8.37 35.24 2.37
N LEU A 154 -7.36 34.68 1.70
CA LEU A 154 -5.98 35.11 1.79
C LEU A 154 -5.79 36.57 1.33
N GLU A 155 -6.54 37.01 0.31
CA GLU A 155 -6.52 38.41 -0.19
C GLU A 155 -7.15 39.41 0.77
N LYS A 156 -8.15 38.98 1.55
CA LYS A 156 -8.90 39.83 2.49
C LYS A 156 -8.36 39.77 3.92
N ALA A 157 -7.46 38.83 4.21
CA ALA A 157 -6.76 38.73 5.48
C ALA A 157 -5.78 39.91 5.69
N ALA A 158 -5.52 40.24 6.94
CA ALA A 158 -4.50 41.20 7.34
C ALA A 158 -3.09 40.60 7.21
N THR A 159 -2.95 39.33 7.58
CA THR A 159 -1.74 38.51 7.37
C THR A 159 -2.17 37.14 6.88
N ALA A 160 -1.53 36.70 5.80
CA ALA A 160 -1.79 35.42 5.15
C ALA A 160 -0.60 34.48 5.33
N THR A 161 -0.86 33.24 5.72
CA THR A 161 0.13 32.16 5.73
C THR A 161 -0.33 31.05 4.80
N VAL A 162 0.49 30.74 3.81
CA VAL A 162 0.20 29.71 2.81
C VAL A 162 0.94 28.42 3.16
N VAL A 163 0.19 27.35 3.40
CA VAL A 163 0.73 26.05 3.80
C VAL A 163 0.68 25.09 2.62
N ALA A 164 1.79 24.44 2.29
CA ALA A 164 1.89 23.40 1.25
C ALA A 164 1.06 23.72 -0.01
N PRO A 165 1.30 24.87 -0.67
CA PRO A 165 0.38 25.44 -1.64
C PRO A 165 0.11 24.52 -2.83
N ASP A 166 -1.15 24.52 -3.30
CA ASP A 166 -1.44 24.07 -4.66
C ASP A 166 -0.82 25.01 -5.70
N ARG A 167 -0.93 24.66 -6.99
CA ARG A 167 -0.31 25.45 -8.07
C ARG A 167 -0.79 26.91 -8.06
N THR A 168 -2.05 27.17 -7.73
CA THR A 168 -2.64 28.51 -7.78
C THR A 168 -2.25 29.31 -6.54
N ALA A 169 -2.35 28.72 -5.35
CA ALA A 169 -1.89 29.32 -4.10
C ALA A 169 -0.39 29.61 -4.12
N HIS A 170 0.41 28.78 -4.79
CA HIS A 170 1.84 29.00 -5.00
C HIS A 170 2.10 30.25 -5.84
N LEU A 171 1.38 30.40 -6.96
CA LEU A 171 1.51 31.58 -7.82
C LEU A 171 1.06 32.85 -7.11
N TRP A 172 0.00 32.77 -6.30
CA TRP A 172 -0.48 33.88 -5.49
C TRP A 172 0.55 34.26 -4.41
N GLN A 173 1.08 33.29 -3.66
CA GLN A 173 2.10 33.50 -2.63
C GLN A 173 3.37 34.13 -3.20
N ALA A 174 3.83 33.66 -4.37
CA ALA A 174 5.00 34.20 -5.05
C ALA A 174 4.81 35.66 -5.49
N ARG A 175 3.57 36.10 -5.74
CA ARG A 175 3.24 37.50 -6.08
C ARG A 175 3.12 38.39 -4.85
N THR A 176 2.57 37.87 -3.75
CA THR A 176 2.27 38.67 -2.54
C THR A 176 3.39 38.68 -1.52
N GLY A 177 4.33 37.72 -1.58
CA GLY A 177 5.41 37.60 -0.59
C GLY A 177 4.93 37.18 0.79
N SER A 178 3.73 36.59 0.89
CA SER A 178 3.14 36.11 2.15
C SER A 178 3.94 34.96 2.77
N ALA A 179 3.76 34.77 4.09
CA ALA A 179 4.45 33.72 4.83
C ALA A 179 4.09 32.34 4.25
N ARG A 180 5.07 31.42 4.24
CA ARG A 180 4.90 30.11 3.62
C ARG A 180 5.46 29.00 4.52
N ILE A 181 4.68 27.92 4.62
CA ILE A 181 5.12 26.65 5.21
C ILE A 181 5.17 25.63 4.08
N ASP A 182 6.35 25.12 3.76
CA ASP A 182 6.52 24.20 2.63
C ASP A 182 6.02 22.79 2.90
N ALA A 183 5.63 22.10 1.83
CA ALA A 183 5.43 20.67 1.87
C ALA A 183 6.78 19.94 1.96
N GLU A 184 6.83 18.82 2.70
CA GLU A 184 8.01 17.95 2.68
C GLU A 184 8.36 17.52 1.25
N ALA A 185 9.61 17.72 0.85
CA ALA A 185 10.12 17.30 -0.45
C ALA A 185 10.10 15.77 -0.59
N GLY A 186 9.69 15.27 -1.77
CA GLY A 186 9.82 13.84 -2.09
C GLY A 186 8.58 13.14 -2.66
N ALA A 187 7.62 13.86 -3.26
CA ALA A 187 6.42 13.26 -3.85
C ALA A 187 6.71 12.10 -4.81
N VAL A 188 7.73 12.23 -5.68
CA VAL A 188 8.14 11.15 -6.61
C VAL A 188 8.64 9.91 -5.86
N ARG A 189 9.50 10.10 -4.86
CA ARG A 189 10.00 9.00 -4.02
C ARG A 189 8.86 8.33 -3.26
N ALA A 190 7.89 9.11 -2.79
CA ALA A 190 6.70 8.60 -2.13
C ALA A 190 5.87 7.72 -3.10
N VAL A 191 5.64 8.20 -4.33
CA VAL A 191 4.90 7.46 -5.38
C VAL A 191 5.60 6.13 -5.71
N ILE A 192 6.91 6.15 -5.94
CA ILE A 192 7.69 4.91 -6.20
C ILE A 192 7.60 3.96 -5.00
N LYS A 193 7.70 4.49 -3.78
CA LYS A 193 7.54 3.69 -2.55
C LYS A 193 6.13 3.09 -2.43
N ALA A 194 5.09 3.81 -2.85
CA ALA A 194 3.70 3.33 -2.85
C ALA A 194 3.47 2.18 -3.84
N MET A 195 4.18 2.18 -4.99
CA MET A 195 4.13 1.07 -5.95
C MET A 195 4.82 -0.21 -5.45
N ARG A 196 5.67 -0.12 -4.43
CA ARG A 196 6.40 -1.25 -3.81
C ARG A 196 7.22 -2.09 -4.82
N PRO A 197 8.16 -1.48 -5.57
CA PRO A 197 8.94 -2.19 -6.60
C PRO A 197 9.72 -3.40 -6.08
N HIS A 198 10.13 -3.40 -4.80
CA HIS A 198 10.75 -4.56 -4.15
C HIS A 198 9.84 -5.82 -4.17
N GLN A 199 8.51 -5.68 -4.26
CA GLN A 199 7.59 -6.81 -4.39
C GLN A 199 7.52 -7.36 -5.81
N TRP A 200 7.92 -6.60 -6.84
CA TRP A 200 7.94 -7.07 -8.23
C TRP A 200 8.94 -8.20 -8.44
N LEU A 201 9.95 -8.28 -7.56
CA LEU A 201 10.92 -9.35 -7.53
C LEU A 201 10.27 -10.74 -7.49
N LYS A 202 9.11 -10.87 -6.82
CA LYS A 202 8.33 -12.11 -6.78
C LYS A 202 7.77 -12.51 -8.15
N ASN A 203 7.53 -11.54 -9.02
CA ASN A 203 7.01 -11.79 -10.36
C ASN A 203 8.08 -12.30 -11.33
N ILE A 204 9.37 -12.34 -10.93
CA ILE A 204 10.41 -13.03 -11.72
C ILE A 204 10.07 -14.51 -11.93
N LEU A 205 9.23 -15.10 -11.07
CA LEU A 205 8.71 -16.45 -11.24
C LEU A 205 7.95 -16.68 -12.55
N VAL A 206 7.45 -15.63 -13.21
CA VAL A 206 6.84 -15.69 -14.55
C VAL A 206 7.83 -16.20 -15.60
N PHE A 207 9.14 -16.03 -15.39
CA PHE A 207 10.15 -16.51 -16.33
C PHE A 207 10.58 -17.96 -16.11
N VAL A 208 10.17 -18.60 -14.99
CA VAL A 208 10.52 -19.99 -14.70
C VAL A 208 10.12 -20.96 -15.81
N PRO A 209 8.86 -20.98 -16.31
CA PRO A 209 8.48 -21.92 -17.37
C PRO A 209 9.19 -21.63 -18.70
N ILE A 210 9.43 -20.36 -19.03
CA ILE A 210 10.20 -19.94 -20.23
C ILE A 210 11.63 -20.46 -20.13
N ALA A 211 12.23 -20.43 -18.94
CA ALA A 211 13.56 -20.96 -18.70
C ALA A 211 13.64 -22.50 -18.75
N LEU A 212 12.51 -23.21 -18.87
CA LEU A 212 12.47 -24.67 -18.92
C LEU A 212 12.13 -25.20 -20.31
N THR A 213 11.79 -24.35 -21.29
CA THR A 213 11.44 -24.79 -22.65
C THR A 213 12.65 -25.10 -23.55
N HIS A 214 13.88 -24.93 -23.07
CA HIS A 214 15.10 -25.10 -23.86
C HIS A 214 15.23 -24.17 -25.10
N GLU A 215 14.35 -23.17 -25.23
CA GLU A 215 14.32 -22.19 -26.33
C GLU A 215 14.57 -20.76 -25.81
N PHE A 216 15.60 -20.59 -24.98
CA PHE A 216 15.87 -19.33 -24.27
C PHE A 216 16.12 -18.10 -25.17
N LEU A 217 16.39 -18.32 -26.46
CA LEU A 217 16.66 -17.27 -27.44
C LEU A 217 15.45 -16.89 -28.29
N ASP A 218 14.28 -17.50 -28.05
CA ASP A 218 13.05 -17.07 -28.69
C ASP A 218 12.63 -15.69 -28.16
N LEU A 219 12.82 -14.68 -29.00
CA LEU A 219 12.48 -13.30 -28.69
C LEU A 219 10.99 -13.09 -28.42
N GLN A 220 10.12 -13.89 -29.04
CA GLN A 220 8.68 -13.81 -28.85
C GLN A 220 8.29 -14.30 -27.45
N MET A 221 8.85 -15.42 -26.99
CA MET A 221 8.62 -15.93 -25.63
C MET A 221 9.16 -14.96 -24.57
N LEU A 222 10.36 -14.40 -24.78
CA LEU A 222 10.95 -13.43 -23.88
C LEU A 222 10.11 -12.15 -23.78
N LEU A 223 9.61 -11.65 -24.91
CA LEU A 223 8.74 -10.48 -24.95
C LEU A 223 7.40 -10.75 -24.23
N ALA A 224 6.81 -11.93 -24.46
CA ALA A 224 5.59 -12.34 -23.76
C ALA A 224 5.81 -12.44 -22.25
N GLY A 225 6.93 -13.03 -21.81
CA GLY A 225 7.33 -13.07 -20.40
C GLY A 225 7.53 -11.68 -19.80
N LEU A 226 8.16 -10.76 -20.52
CA LEU A 226 8.35 -9.37 -20.09
C LEU A 226 7.01 -8.63 -19.95
N LEU A 227 6.10 -8.79 -20.92
CA LEU A 227 4.75 -8.22 -20.85
C LEU A 227 3.97 -8.80 -19.66
N ALA A 228 4.02 -10.12 -19.46
CA ALA A 228 3.41 -10.78 -18.31
C ALA A 228 3.97 -10.27 -16.98
N PHE A 229 5.29 -10.09 -16.88
CA PHE A 229 5.96 -9.52 -15.70
C PHE A 229 5.48 -8.10 -15.41
N ILE A 230 5.42 -7.23 -16.43
CA ILE A 230 4.95 -5.85 -16.28
C ILE A 230 3.48 -5.84 -15.85
N SER A 231 2.63 -6.65 -16.49
CA SER A 231 1.20 -6.74 -16.16
C SER A 231 0.98 -7.21 -14.72
N PHE A 232 1.63 -8.30 -14.28
CA PHE A 232 1.55 -8.78 -12.90
C PHE A 232 2.06 -7.75 -11.89
N SER A 233 3.12 -7.02 -12.24
CA SER A 233 3.71 -5.98 -11.37
C SER A 233 2.78 -4.77 -11.24
N ALA A 234 2.15 -4.35 -12.34
CA ALA A 234 1.17 -3.27 -12.33
C ALA A 234 -0.11 -3.67 -11.56
N ALA A 235 -0.66 -4.86 -11.79
CA ALA A 235 -1.80 -5.39 -11.01
C ALA A 235 -1.49 -5.50 -9.52
N ALA A 236 -0.34 -6.08 -9.15
CA ALA A 236 0.07 -6.20 -7.75
C ALA A 236 0.19 -4.82 -7.09
N SER A 237 0.80 -3.85 -7.77
CA SER A 237 0.95 -2.47 -7.28
C SER A 237 -0.40 -1.78 -7.07
N ALA A 238 -1.34 -1.95 -8.01
CA ALA A 238 -2.70 -1.42 -7.88
C ALA A 238 -3.41 -1.99 -6.65
N VAL A 239 -3.37 -3.32 -6.46
CA VAL A 239 -3.97 -3.98 -5.30
C VAL A 239 -3.30 -3.53 -3.99
N TYR A 240 -1.97 -3.38 -3.95
CA TYR A 240 -1.29 -2.84 -2.78
C TYR A 240 -1.69 -1.41 -2.43
N ILE A 241 -1.85 -0.55 -3.44
CA ILE A 241 -2.30 0.83 -3.22
C ILE A 241 -3.72 0.85 -2.67
N PHE A 242 -4.66 0.09 -3.27
CA PHE A 242 -6.03 -0.01 -2.76
C PHE A 242 -6.08 -0.51 -1.31
N ASN A 243 -5.30 -1.53 -0.99
CA ASN A 243 -5.19 -2.04 0.37
C ASN A 243 -4.64 -1.01 1.36
N ASP A 244 -3.59 -0.25 0.97
CA ASP A 244 -3.02 0.78 1.82
C ASP A 244 -4.00 1.94 2.08
N LEU A 245 -4.88 2.25 1.12
CA LEU A 245 -5.95 3.24 1.28
C LEU A 245 -7.07 2.75 2.20
N LEU A 246 -7.38 1.44 2.19
CA LEU A 246 -8.40 0.86 3.09
C LEU A 246 -7.89 0.64 4.52
N ASP A 247 -6.59 0.41 4.68
CA ASP A 247 -5.97 0.15 5.98
C ASP A 247 -5.33 1.40 6.61
N LEU A 248 -5.69 2.63 6.18
CA LEU A 248 -5.13 3.90 6.68
C LEU A 248 -5.05 3.96 8.21
N THR A 249 -6.18 3.77 8.90
CA THR A 249 -6.25 3.83 10.38
C THR A 249 -5.38 2.75 11.04
N ALA A 250 -5.39 1.53 10.50
CA ALA A 250 -4.59 0.43 11.03
C ALA A 250 -3.08 0.67 10.82
N ASP A 251 -2.71 1.22 9.67
CA ASP A 251 -1.33 1.54 9.33
C ASP A 251 -0.78 2.67 10.22
N ARG A 252 -1.59 3.69 10.54
CA ARG A 252 -1.19 4.80 11.42
C ARG A 252 -0.97 4.36 12.87
N ARG A 253 -1.71 3.36 13.35
CA ARG A 253 -1.48 2.76 14.68
C ARG A 253 -0.21 1.89 14.75
N HIS A 254 0.29 1.43 13.61
CA HIS A 254 1.41 0.50 13.58
C HIS A 254 2.78 1.22 13.71
N LYS A 255 3.69 0.63 14.50
CA LYS A 255 5.03 1.19 14.80
C LYS A 255 5.80 1.65 13.55
N THR A 256 5.87 0.79 12.53
CA THR A 256 6.58 1.05 11.26
C THR A 256 5.68 1.49 10.10
N LYS A 257 4.47 0.91 9.93
CA LYS A 257 3.58 1.20 8.79
C LYS A 257 3.00 2.62 8.81
N ARG A 258 3.03 3.33 9.94
CA ARG A 258 2.65 4.75 10.02
C ARG A 258 3.45 5.66 9.09
N ARG A 259 4.65 5.21 8.66
CA ARG A 259 5.52 5.90 7.68
C ARG A 259 5.25 5.52 6.22
N ARG A 260 4.15 4.79 5.95
CA ARG A 260 3.71 4.50 4.57
C ARG A 260 3.19 5.79 3.93
N PRO A 261 3.38 5.99 2.61
CA PRO A 261 3.07 7.25 1.94
C PRO A 261 1.65 7.77 2.16
N PHE A 262 0.64 6.91 2.16
CA PHE A 262 -0.76 7.30 2.41
C PHE A 262 -1.05 7.54 3.89
N ALA A 263 -0.57 6.65 4.77
CA ALA A 263 -0.74 6.78 6.21
C ALA A 263 -0.11 8.09 6.75
N SER A 264 1.06 8.49 6.26
CA SER A 264 1.72 9.73 6.66
C SER A 264 1.23 10.98 5.92
N GLY A 265 0.27 10.85 4.99
CA GLY A 265 -0.19 11.97 4.15
C GLY A 265 0.86 12.50 3.15
N ALA A 266 1.90 11.73 2.83
CA ALA A 266 2.91 12.12 1.84
C ALA A 266 2.39 12.04 0.39
N ILE A 267 1.35 11.25 0.15
CA ILE A 267 0.59 11.23 -1.10
C ILE A 267 -0.88 11.45 -0.76
N ALA A 268 -1.51 12.38 -1.47
CA ALA A 268 -2.95 12.59 -1.37
C ALA A 268 -3.72 11.34 -1.83
N ILE A 269 -4.78 10.99 -1.11
CA ILE A 269 -5.65 9.83 -1.39
C ILE A 269 -6.15 9.82 -2.86
N PRO A 270 -6.62 10.94 -3.46
CA PRO A 270 -7.07 10.96 -4.85
C PRO A 270 -5.97 10.61 -5.86
N THR A 271 -4.74 11.05 -5.58
CA THR A 271 -3.57 10.73 -6.41
C THR A 271 -3.26 9.25 -6.34
N GLY A 272 -3.37 8.64 -5.16
CA GLY A 272 -3.27 7.19 -4.97
C GLY A 272 -4.30 6.42 -5.80
N LEU A 273 -5.57 6.85 -5.76
CA LEU A 273 -6.64 6.21 -6.53
C LEU A 273 -6.39 6.31 -8.04
N LYS A 274 -6.01 7.50 -8.56
CA LYS A 274 -5.65 7.68 -9.97
C LYS A 274 -4.48 6.77 -10.38
N LEU A 275 -3.46 6.66 -9.53
CA LEU A 275 -2.32 5.78 -9.77
C LEU A 275 -2.73 4.30 -9.81
N ALA A 276 -3.55 3.85 -8.86
CA ALA A 276 -4.06 2.48 -8.83
C ALA A 276 -4.91 2.16 -10.07
N CYS A 277 -5.82 3.05 -10.46
CA CYS A 277 -6.64 2.88 -11.67
C CYS A 277 -5.77 2.86 -12.94
N GLY A 278 -4.77 3.74 -13.04
CA GLY A 278 -3.84 3.76 -14.17
C GLY A 278 -3.00 2.48 -14.27
N LEU A 279 -2.48 1.98 -13.16
CA LEU A 279 -1.74 0.71 -13.11
C LEU A 279 -2.63 -0.49 -13.47
N LEU A 280 -3.87 -0.50 -13.00
CA LEU A 280 -4.84 -1.52 -13.38
C LEU A 280 -5.16 -1.47 -14.88
N ALA A 281 -5.35 -0.27 -15.44
CA ALA A 281 -5.58 -0.10 -16.87
C ALA A 281 -4.38 -0.59 -17.71
N ILE A 282 -3.15 -0.32 -17.28
CA ILE A 282 -1.93 -0.85 -17.92
C ILE A 282 -1.93 -2.39 -17.87
N SER A 283 -2.20 -2.96 -16.70
CA SER A 283 -2.22 -4.43 -16.54
C SER A 283 -3.27 -5.08 -17.45
N LEU A 284 -4.49 -4.55 -17.47
CA LEU A 284 -5.58 -5.06 -18.31
C LEU A 284 -5.31 -4.84 -19.80
N GLY A 285 -4.72 -3.70 -20.17
CA GLY A 285 -4.32 -3.42 -21.55
C GLY A 285 -3.27 -4.41 -22.06
N ILE A 286 -2.30 -4.77 -21.23
CA ILE A 286 -1.31 -5.82 -21.56
C ILE A 286 -1.97 -7.21 -21.58
N ALA A 287 -2.88 -7.50 -20.64
CA ALA A 287 -3.58 -8.79 -20.62
C ALA A 287 -4.44 -9.01 -21.88
N ALA A 288 -4.98 -7.93 -22.47
CA ALA A 288 -5.79 -8.00 -23.69
C ALA A 288 -4.99 -8.32 -24.96
N ILE A 289 -3.67 -8.16 -24.96
CA ILE A 289 -2.78 -8.50 -26.09
C ILE A 289 -2.07 -9.86 -25.91
N LEU A 290 -2.16 -10.44 -24.70
CA LEU A 290 -1.66 -11.78 -24.39
C LEU A 290 -2.78 -12.82 -24.58
N PRO A 291 -2.47 -14.13 -24.58
CA PRO A 291 -3.48 -15.18 -24.64
C PRO A 291 -4.56 -15.03 -23.56
N VAL A 292 -5.79 -15.47 -23.87
CA VAL A 292 -6.94 -15.30 -22.96
C VAL A 292 -6.74 -16.06 -21.64
N GLU A 293 -6.00 -17.16 -21.69
CA GLU A 293 -5.60 -18.00 -20.58
C GLU A 293 -4.79 -17.18 -19.55
N PHE A 294 -3.85 -16.35 -20.02
CA PHE A 294 -3.12 -15.42 -19.15
C PHE A 294 -4.05 -14.44 -18.44
N ALA A 295 -5.04 -13.88 -19.14
CA ALA A 295 -6.00 -12.95 -18.56
C ALA A 295 -6.86 -13.62 -17.47
N VAL A 296 -7.26 -14.88 -17.66
CA VAL A 296 -7.96 -15.69 -16.65
C VAL A 296 -7.10 -15.90 -15.41
N VAL A 297 -5.82 -16.27 -15.59
CA VAL A 297 -4.87 -16.47 -14.49
C VAL A 297 -4.63 -15.17 -13.71
N LEU A 298 -4.47 -14.04 -14.42
CA LEU A 298 -4.33 -12.71 -13.82
C LEU A 298 -5.57 -12.31 -13.01
N ALA A 299 -6.77 -12.56 -13.54
CA ALA A 299 -8.02 -12.29 -12.84
C ALA A 299 -8.13 -13.14 -11.57
N ALA A 300 -7.82 -14.45 -11.64
CA ALA A 300 -7.79 -15.33 -10.48
C ALA A 300 -6.76 -14.86 -9.44
N TYR A 301 -5.57 -14.43 -9.86
CA TYR A 301 -4.54 -13.85 -9.00
C TYR A 301 -5.04 -12.60 -8.26
N MET A 302 -5.70 -11.67 -8.97
CA MET A 302 -6.24 -10.45 -8.39
C MET A 302 -7.35 -10.73 -7.38
N VAL A 303 -8.31 -11.59 -7.73
CA VAL A 303 -9.39 -12.02 -6.82
C VAL A 303 -8.81 -12.66 -5.58
N THR A 304 -7.88 -13.60 -5.73
CA THR A 304 -7.26 -14.33 -4.62
C THR A 304 -6.44 -13.40 -3.73
N THR A 305 -5.66 -12.47 -4.28
CA THR A 305 -4.88 -11.48 -3.51
C THR A 305 -5.80 -10.55 -2.72
N THR A 306 -6.92 -10.14 -3.33
CA THR A 306 -7.92 -9.31 -2.68
C THR A 306 -8.60 -10.07 -1.55
N ALA A 307 -9.10 -11.28 -1.81
CA ALA A 307 -9.70 -12.18 -0.81
C ALA A 307 -8.74 -12.48 0.34
N TYR A 308 -7.45 -12.67 0.05
CA TYR A 308 -6.41 -12.84 1.05
C TYR A 308 -6.30 -11.63 1.99
N SER A 309 -6.33 -10.42 1.43
CA SER A 309 -6.16 -9.19 2.17
C SER A 309 -7.31 -8.93 3.16
N PHE A 310 -8.54 -9.30 2.80
CA PHE A 310 -9.72 -9.11 3.64
C PHE A 310 -10.00 -10.29 4.58
N PHE A 311 -9.94 -11.52 4.08
CA PHE A 311 -10.49 -12.70 4.75
C PHE A 311 -9.45 -13.79 5.00
N LEU A 312 -8.78 -14.27 3.94
CA LEU A 312 -8.02 -15.54 4.03
C LEU A 312 -6.81 -15.44 4.94
N LYS A 313 -6.18 -14.26 5.06
CA LYS A 313 -5.01 -14.06 5.95
C LYS A 313 -5.30 -14.33 7.44
N ARG A 314 -6.58 -14.37 7.83
CA ARG A 314 -7.01 -14.61 9.22
C ARG A 314 -7.27 -16.09 9.51
N MET A 315 -7.41 -16.92 8.48
CA MET A 315 -7.75 -18.33 8.59
C MET A 315 -6.50 -19.18 8.78
N LEU A 316 -6.54 -20.09 9.77
CA LEU A 316 -5.44 -21.01 10.07
C LEU A 316 -5.12 -21.90 8.85
N LEU A 317 -3.84 -22.01 8.49
CA LEU A 317 -3.28 -22.74 7.34
C LEU A 317 -3.74 -22.28 5.94
N ILE A 318 -4.98 -21.80 5.80
CA ILE A 318 -5.49 -21.26 4.53
C ILE A 318 -4.62 -20.07 4.08
N ASP A 319 -4.09 -19.27 5.00
CA ASP A 319 -3.21 -18.16 4.63
C ASP A 319 -1.92 -18.63 3.94
N VAL A 320 -1.23 -19.65 4.47
CA VAL A 320 0.00 -20.20 3.85
C VAL A 320 -0.26 -20.99 2.59
N LEU A 321 -1.36 -21.74 2.53
CA LEU A 321 -1.77 -22.43 1.29
C LEU A 321 -2.09 -21.43 0.19
N THR A 322 -2.77 -20.33 0.53
CA THR A 322 -3.05 -19.24 -0.41
C THR A 322 -1.77 -18.56 -0.86
N LEU A 323 -0.82 -18.29 0.05
CA LEU A 323 0.47 -17.70 -0.33
C LEU A 323 1.27 -18.61 -1.28
N ALA A 324 1.32 -19.92 -1.00
CA ALA A 324 1.95 -20.90 -1.87
C ALA A 324 1.29 -20.91 -3.26
N GLY A 325 -0.05 -20.98 -3.29
CA GLY A 325 -0.83 -20.89 -4.52
C GLY A 325 -0.54 -19.63 -5.32
N LEU A 326 -0.55 -18.45 -4.67
CA LEU A 326 -0.25 -17.18 -5.34
C LEU A 326 1.16 -17.14 -5.96
N TYR A 327 2.15 -17.79 -5.36
CA TYR A 327 3.47 -17.93 -5.97
C TYR A 327 3.43 -18.86 -7.19
N THR A 328 2.77 -20.01 -7.07
CA THR A 328 2.56 -20.94 -8.20
C THR A 328 1.77 -20.30 -9.35
N THR A 329 0.77 -19.46 -9.07
CA THR A 329 0.01 -18.73 -10.10
C THR A 329 0.89 -17.89 -11.01
N ARG A 330 2.03 -17.38 -10.51
CA ARG A 330 2.98 -16.61 -11.34
C ARG A 330 3.70 -17.49 -12.35
N ILE A 331 4.03 -18.72 -11.95
CA ILE A 331 4.61 -19.72 -12.86
C ILE A 331 3.58 -20.07 -13.93
N ILE A 332 2.34 -20.36 -13.54
CA ILE A 332 1.25 -20.64 -14.49
C ILE A 332 1.08 -19.48 -15.47
N ALA A 333 1.04 -18.23 -14.97
CA ALA A 333 0.91 -17.05 -15.81
C ALA A 333 2.03 -16.90 -16.84
N GLY A 334 3.28 -17.23 -16.46
CA GLY A 334 4.40 -17.28 -17.40
C GLY A 334 4.22 -18.31 -18.50
N SER A 335 3.68 -19.47 -18.14
CA SER A 335 3.36 -20.56 -19.06
C SER A 335 2.34 -20.11 -20.09
N GLU A 336 1.19 -19.59 -19.62
CA GLU A 336 0.09 -19.16 -20.48
C GLU A 336 0.48 -17.96 -21.36
N ALA A 337 1.31 -17.04 -20.85
CA ALA A 337 1.76 -15.88 -21.63
C ALA A 337 2.67 -16.29 -22.79
N ALA A 338 3.61 -17.22 -22.54
CA ALA A 338 4.60 -17.65 -23.52
C ALA A 338 4.15 -18.86 -24.36
N GLY A 339 2.97 -19.42 -24.09
CA GLY A 339 2.54 -20.68 -24.71
C GLY A 339 3.41 -21.88 -24.34
N ALA A 340 4.14 -21.79 -23.22
CA ALA A 340 4.98 -22.88 -22.73
C ALA A 340 4.10 -23.92 -22.02
N GLU A 341 4.35 -25.20 -22.24
CA GLU A 341 3.67 -26.26 -21.48
C GLU A 341 4.26 -26.39 -20.08
N SER A 342 3.45 -26.14 -19.04
CA SER A 342 3.86 -26.40 -17.66
C SER A 342 3.72 -27.88 -17.33
N SER A 343 4.81 -28.51 -16.90
CA SER A 343 4.73 -29.89 -16.41
C SER A 343 3.99 -29.93 -15.07
N PHE A 344 3.17 -30.97 -14.88
CA PHE A 344 2.51 -31.24 -13.59
C PHE A 344 3.53 -31.28 -12.44
N TRP A 345 4.70 -31.85 -12.70
CA TRP A 345 5.80 -31.96 -11.74
C TRP A 345 6.36 -30.60 -11.31
N LEU A 346 6.53 -29.65 -12.24
CA LEU A 346 6.97 -28.29 -11.92
C LEU A 346 5.97 -27.60 -11.00
N LEU A 347 4.68 -27.71 -11.29
CA LEU A 347 3.63 -27.13 -10.46
C LEU A 347 3.59 -27.78 -9.08
N ALA A 348 3.66 -29.12 -9.00
CA ALA A 348 3.71 -29.84 -7.74
C ALA A 348 4.94 -29.44 -6.90
N PHE A 349 6.12 -29.39 -7.50
CA PHE A 349 7.34 -28.89 -6.86
C PHE A 349 7.13 -27.49 -6.30
N SER A 350 6.60 -26.58 -7.13
CA SER A 350 6.41 -25.18 -6.76
C SER A 350 5.49 -25.02 -5.54
N VAL A 351 4.41 -25.79 -5.46
CA VAL A 351 3.46 -25.71 -4.34
C VAL A 351 4.14 -26.08 -3.03
N PHE A 352 4.87 -27.20 -3.00
CA PHE A 352 5.59 -27.63 -1.78
C PHE A 352 6.75 -26.70 -1.41
N PHE A 353 7.48 -26.21 -2.42
CA PHE A 353 8.56 -25.26 -2.23
C PHE A 353 8.05 -23.94 -1.63
N PHE A 354 7.02 -23.34 -2.24
CA PHE A 354 6.45 -22.09 -1.76
C PHE A 354 5.64 -22.25 -0.48
N LEU A 355 5.07 -23.41 -0.20
CA LEU A 355 4.44 -23.71 1.10
C LEU A 355 5.49 -23.72 2.21
N SER A 356 6.66 -24.32 1.99
CA SER A 356 7.79 -24.25 2.93
C SER A 356 8.18 -22.79 3.19
N LEU A 357 8.38 -21.98 2.16
CA LEU A 357 8.73 -20.56 2.30
C LEU A 357 7.61 -19.73 2.96
N ALA A 358 6.34 -20.02 2.67
CA ALA A 358 5.21 -19.36 3.31
C ALA A 358 5.16 -19.67 4.81
N LEU A 359 5.46 -20.92 5.20
CA LEU A 359 5.56 -21.36 6.58
C LEU A 359 6.76 -20.72 7.31
N VAL A 360 7.91 -20.56 6.65
CA VAL A 360 9.04 -19.77 7.20
C VAL A 360 8.57 -18.37 7.57
N LYS A 361 7.85 -17.71 6.65
CA LYS A 361 7.34 -16.36 6.89
C LYS A 361 6.33 -16.31 8.05
N ARG A 362 5.52 -17.35 8.27
CA ARG A 362 4.63 -17.40 9.44
C ARG A 362 5.39 -17.64 10.71
N PHE A 363 6.36 -18.54 10.67
CA PHE A 363 7.21 -18.89 11.78
C PHE A 363 7.94 -17.64 12.31
N THR A 364 8.59 -16.87 11.45
CA THR A 364 9.31 -15.64 11.86
C THR A 364 8.35 -14.57 12.38
N GLU A 365 7.23 -14.32 11.68
CA GLU A 365 6.23 -13.34 12.16
C GLU A 365 5.63 -13.73 13.53
N LEU A 366 5.42 -15.03 13.80
CA LEU A 366 4.91 -15.49 15.08
C LEU A 366 5.99 -15.44 16.18
N GLN A 367 7.23 -15.79 15.83
CA GLN A 367 8.39 -15.70 16.73
C GLN A 367 8.65 -14.27 17.19
N ASP A 368 8.47 -13.28 16.31
CA ASP A 368 8.60 -11.84 16.62
C ASP A 368 7.62 -11.36 17.71
N PHE A 369 6.46 -12.02 17.86
CA PHE A 369 5.52 -11.70 18.94
C PHE A 369 5.94 -12.28 20.30
N GLY A 370 6.75 -13.34 20.31
CA GLY A 370 7.23 -14.00 21.52
C GLY A 370 6.15 -14.74 22.31
N VAL A 371 6.47 -15.06 23.57
CA VAL A 371 5.59 -15.80 24.49
C VAL A 371 4.32 -14.99 24.78
N GLY A 372 3.16 -15.64 24.66
CA GLY A 372 1.86 -14.98 24.81
C GLY A 372 1.35 -14.31 23.53
N ALA A 373 1.83 -14.74 22.37
CA ALA A 373 1.23 -14.42 21.08
C ALA A 373 -0.15 -15.08 20.95
N HIS A 374 -1.20 -14.26 20.95
CA HIS A 374 -2.59 -14.71 20.80
C HIS A 374 -3.22 -14.13 19.53
N ARG A 375 -4.26 -14.79 19.01
CA ARG A 375 -4.94 -14.42 17.75
C ARG A 375 -5.28 -12.94 17.60
N SER A 376 -5.73 -12.29 18.68
CA SER A 376 -6.06 -10.86 18.69
C SER A 376 -4.84 -9.96 18.45
N LYS A 377 -3.66 -10.35 18.97
CA LYS A 377 -2.40 -9.60 18.79
C LYS A 377 -1.75 -9.88 17.44
N THR A 378 -1.78 -11.13 16.98
CA THR A 378 -1.19 -11.52 15.69
C THR A 378 -2.06 -11.09 14.51
N GLY A 379 -3.37 -10.90 14.74
CA GLY A 379 -4.35 -10.64 13.68
C GLY A 379 -4.57 -11.84 12.76
N ARG A 380 -4.12 -13.03 13.18
CA ARG A 380 -4.13 -14.28 12.42
C ARG A 380 -4.60 -15.46 13.27
N GLY A 381 -4.84 -16.60 12.62
CA GLY A 381 -5.30 -17.82 13.27
C GLY A 381 -4.29 -18.52 14.18
N TYR A 382 -3.03 -18.05 14.23
CA TYR A 382 -1.92 -18.70 14.93
C TYR A 382 -1.70 -18.20 16.36
N VAL A 383 -1.22 -19.09 17.22
CA VAL A 383 -0.77 -18.84 18.59
C VAL A 383 0.67 -19.34 18.79
N ASP A 384 1.36 -18.88 19.83
CA ASP A 384 2.74 -19.26 20.12
C ASP A 384 2.98 -20.78 20.20
N ALA A 385 2.02 -21.54 20.71
CA ALA A 385 2.06 -23.01 20.73
C ALA A 385 2.20 -23.66 19.34
N ASP A 386 1.84 -22.97 18.25
CA ASP A 386 1.91 -23.50 16.89
C ASP A 386 3.33 -23.46 16.30
N LEU A 387 4.30 -22.77 16.93
CA LEU A 387 5.64 -22.54 16.38
C LEU A 387 6.35 -23.84 15.98
N GLU A 388 6.30 -24.86 16.84
CA GLU A 388 6.95 -26.15 16.57
C GLU A 388 6.29 -26.84 15.37
N THR A 389 4.96 -26.92 15.37
CA THR A 389 4.16 -27.50 14.28
C THR A 389 4.45 -26.80 12.94
N LEU A 390 4.51 -25.46 12.93
CA LEU A 390 4.85 -24.69 11.74
C LEU A 390 6.25 -25.01 11.21
N SER A 391 7.22 -25.17 12.11
CA SER A 391 8.59 -25.53 11.73
C SER A 391 8.68 -26.94 11.13
N GLN A 392 8.01 -27.91 11.74
CA GLN A 392 8.00 -29.30 11.29
C GLN A 392 7.27 -29.45 9.96
N ALA A 393 6.10 -28.82 9.81
CA ALA A 393 5.34 -28.80 8.56
C ALA A 393 6.13 -28.15 7.43
N GLY A 394 6.82 -27.05 7.74
CA GLY A 394 7.59 -26.30 6.77
C GLY A 394 8.84 -27.03 6.27
N MET A 395 9.62 -27.62 7.18
CA MET A 395 10.74 -28.49 6.80
C MET A 395 10.24 -29.71 6.00
N SER A 396 9.17 -30.37 6.44
CA SER A 396 8.57 -31.51 5.72
C SER A 396 8.14 -31.13 4.31
N SER A 397 7.48 -29.97 4.14
CA SER A 397 7.11 -29.44 2.82
C SER A 397 8.33 -29.17 1.94
N GLY A 398 9.41 -28.64 2.51
CA GLY A 398 10.64 -28.41 1.78
C GLY A 398 11.32 -29.69 1.29
N PHE A 399 11.36 -30.73 2.13
CA PHE A 399 11.88 -32.04 1.76
C PHE A 399 11.00 -32.72 0.71
N ALA A 400 9.67 -32.60 0.84
CA ALA A 400 8.73 -33.08 -0.16
C ALA A 400 8.95 -32.39 -1.52
N ALA A 401 9.24 -31.09 -1.55
CA ALA A 401 9.61 -30.41 -2.79
C ALA A 401 10.85 -31.03 -3.44
N VAL A 402 11.91 -31.29 -2.68
CA VAL A 402 13.13 -31.93 -3.20
C VAL A 402 12.86 -33.36 -3.69
N LEU A 403 12.00 -34.11 -2.99
CA LEU A 403 11.58 -35.45 -3.43
C LEU A 403 10.82 -35.39 -4.75
N VAL A 404 9.86 -34.45 -4.90
CA VAL A 404 9.12 -34.24 -6.15
C VAL A 404 10.07 -33.85 -7.29
N LEU A 405 11.09 -33.02 -7.01
CA LEU A 405 12.13 -32.70 -7.99
C LEU A 405 12.94 -33.93 -8.40
N ALA A 406 13.30 -34.81 -7.46
CA ALA A 406 14.01 -36.04 -7.76
C ALA A 406 13.17 -36.98 -8.65
N LEU A 407 11.88 -37.12 -8.35
CA LEU A 407 10.93 -37.89 -9.16
C LEU A 407 10.75 -37.29 -10.57
N TYR A 408 10.77 -35.97 -10.69
CA TYR A 408 10.73 -35.28 -11.97
C TYR A 408 11.97 -35.57 -12.82
N ILE A 409 13.16 -35.51 -12.22
CA ILE A 409 14.43 -35.79 -12.92
C ILE A 409 14.47 -37.24 -13.42
N ASP A 410 13.89 -38.18 -12.68
CA ASP A 410 13.76 -39.58 -13.13
C ASP A 410 12.60 -39.79 -14.13
N SER A 411 11.79 -38.78 -14.45
CA SER A 411 10.65 -38.96 -15.36
C SER A 411 11.10 -39.19 -16.82
N PRO A 412 10.29 -39.90 -17.65
CA PRO A 412 10.57 -40.07 -19.08
C PRO A 412 10.74 -38.73 -19.81
N ALA A 413 9.99 -37.71 -19.40
CA ALA A 413 10.06 -36.37 -19.98
C ALA A 413 11.47 -35.76 -19.92
N ILE A 414 12.21 -35.98 -18.83
CA ILE A 414 13.60 -35.51 -18.70
C ILE A 414 14.57 -36.43 -19.46
N ARG A 415 14.37 -37.75 -19.37
CA ARG A 415 15.26 -38.72 -20.03
C ARG A 415 15.26 -38.62 -21.56
N GLU A 416 14.18 -38.13 -22.15
CA GLU A 416 14.04 -37.98 -23.61
C GLU A 416 14.56 -36.63 -24.13
N HIS A 417 14.57 -35.57 -23.31
CA HIS A 417 14.94 -34.21 -23.73
C HIS A 417 16.35 -33.78 -23.30
N PHE A 418 16.99 -34.48 -22.37
CA PHE A 418 18.32 -34.17 -21.86
C PHE A 418 19.34 -35.18 -22.37
N ALA A 419 20.47 -34.68 -22.88
CA ALA A 419 21.57 -35.54 -23.34
C ALA A 419 22.19 -36.33 -22.18
N GLU A 420 22.39 -35.67 -21.03
CA GLU A 420 22.96 -36.26 -19.83
C GLU A 420 22.11 -35.93 -18.58
N PRO A 421 21.03 -36.69 -18.31
CA PRO A 421 20.11 -36.45 -17.19
C PRO A 421 20.79 -36.42 -15.81
N TYR A 422 21.92 -37.12 -15.64
CA TYR A 422 22.67 -37.18 -14.39
C TYR A 422 23.27 -35.82 -13.99
N LEU A 423 23.53 -34.93 -14.95
CA LEU A 423 24.01 -33.56 -14.67
C LEU A 423 22.96 -32.70 -14.00
N VAL A 424 21.68 -33.06 -14.12
CA VAL A 424 20.55 -32.35 -13.50
C VAL A 424 20.34 -32.79 -12.04
N TRP A 425 20.75 -34.01 -11.68
CA TRP A 425 20.57 -34.59 -10.35
C TRP A 425 21.09 -33.72 -9.18
N PRO A 426 22.25 -33.03 -9.29
CA PRO A 426 22.74 -32.15 -8.22
C PRO A 426 21.81 -30.96 -7.91
N LEU A 427 20.78 -30.66 -8.72
CA LEU A 427 19.75 -29.70 -8.33
C LEU A 427 19.06 -30.07 -7.01
N CYS A 428 18.86 -31.36 -6.74
CA CYS A 428 18.25 -31.83 -5.50
C CYS A 428 19.02 -31.38 -4.24
N PRO A 429 20.32 -31.72 -4.06
CA PRO A 429 21.09 -31.25 -2.91
C PRO A 429 21.27 -29.72 -2.86
N LEU A 430 21.32 -29.02 -4.01
CA LEU A 430 21.41 -27.54 -4.04
C LEU A 430 20.13 -26.88 -3.49
N VAL A 431 18.96 -27.32 -3.95
CA VAL A 431 17.66 -26.84 -3.46
C VAL A 431 17.47 -27.21 -1.99
N LEU A 432 17.86 -28.43 -1.59
CA LEU A 432 17.82 -28.86 -0.21
C LEU A 432 18.67 -27.96 0.69
N TYR A 433 19.88 -27.61 0.26
CA TYR A 433 20.75 -26.69 0.99
C TYR A 433 20.07 -25.32 1.20
N ILE A 434 19.46 -24.74 0.17
CA ILE A 434 18.75 -23.46 0.27
C ILE A 434 17.63 -23.56 1.32
N ILE A 435 16.79 -24.59 1.23
CA ILE A 435 15.65 -24.81 2.14
C ILE A 435 16.14 -24.98 3.58
N VAL A 436 17.07 -25.89 3.83
CA VAL A 436 17.59 -26.17 5.17
C VAL A 436 18.25 -24.92 5.76
N ARG A 437 19.03 -24.18 4.97
CA ARG A 437 19.66 -22.95 5.42
C ARG A 437 18.63 -21.89 5.81
N ILE A 438 17.60 -21.68 5.01
CA ILE A 438 16.53 -20.71 5.33
C ILE A 438 15.86 -21.07 6.66
N TRP A 439 15.55 -22.36 6.88
CA TRP A 439 14.96 -22.81 8.14
C TRP A 439 15.90 -22.63 9.34
N ILE A 440 17.21 -22.88 9.17
CA ILE A 440 18.22 -22.61 10.21
C ILE A 440 18.25 -21.11 10.55
N LEU A 441 18.31 -20.23 9.54
CA LEU A 441 18.34 -18.77 9.75
C LEU A 441 17.05 -18.27 10.40
N ALA A 442 15.89 -18.78 9.98
CA ALA A 442 14.60 -18.46 10.58
C ALA A 442 14.56 -18.84 12.07
N ARG A 443 15.00 -20.05 12.43
CA ARG A 443 15.07 -20.49 13.84
C ARG A 443 16.03 -19.65 14.69
N ARG A 444 17.09 -19.12 14.08
CA ARG A 444 18.06 -18.22 14.73
C ARG A 444 17.60 -16.78 14.83
N ASN A 445 16.39 -16.46 14.34
CA ASN A 445 15.87 -15.10 14.24
C ASN A 445 16.75 -14.17 13.37
N GLU A 446 17.39 -14.73 12.34
CA GLU A 446 18.23 -14.01 11.38
C GLU A 446 17.49 -13.76 10.04
N MET A 447 16.19 -14.08 9.98
CA MET A 447 15.36 -13.98 8.78
C MET A 447 14.30 -12.88 8.94
N HIS A 448 14.64 -11.66 8.52
CA HIS A 448 13.77 -10.48 8.66
C HIS A 448 12.99 -10.12 7.40
N GLU A 449 13.33 -10.73 6.27
CA GLU A 449 12.73 -10.43 4.97
C GLU A 449 11.81 -11.55 4.49
N ASP A 450 11.06 -11.28 3.43
CA ASP A 450 10.27 -12.31 2.76
C ASP A 450 11.23 -13.36 2.17
N PRO A 451 11.05 -14.68 2.45
CA PRO A 451 12.05 -15.69 2.06
C PRO A 451 12.34 -15.76 0.56
N VAL A 452 11.36 -15.42 -0.29
CA VAL A 452 11.56 -15.35 -1.74
C VAL A 452 12.50 -14.19 -2.10
N VAL A 453 12.32 -13.03 -1.46
CA VAL A 453 13.21 -11.87 -1.66
C VAL A 453 14.60 -12.17 -1.12
N PHE A 454 14.69 -12.83 0.03
CA PHE A 454 15.97 -13.27 0.61
C PHE A 454 16.77 -14.16 -0.35
N ILE A 455 16.14 -15.18 -0.94
CA ILE A 455 16.78 -16.07 -1.92
C ILE A 455 17.42 -15.29 -3.07
N MET A 456 16.76 -14.20 -3.50
CA MET A 456 17.17 -13.42 -4.65
C MET A 456 18.22 -12.35 -4.32
N GLN A 457 18.45 -12.04 -3.04
CA GLN A 457 19.45 -11.06 -2.59
C GLN A 457 20.66 -11.71 -1.92
N ASP A 458 20.48 -12.87 -1.30
CA ASP A 458 21.55 -13.58 -0.60
C ASP A 458 22.50 -14.28 -1.60
N TRP A 459 23.78 -13.89 -1.56
CA TRP A 459 24.79 -14.36 -2.49
C TRP A 459 25.01 -15.89 -2.46
N ARG A 460 24.78 -16.56 -1.31
CA ARG A 460 24.92 -18.03 -1.23
C ARG A 460 23.78 -18.71 -1.96
N SER A 461 22.55 -18.21 -1.77
CA SER A 461 21.38 -18.67 -2.52
C SER A 461 21.56 -18.44 -4.02
N GLN A 462 22.04 -17.25 -4.42
CA GLN A 462 22.34 -16.94 -5.82
C GLN A 462 23.44 -17.85 -6.41
N MET A 463 24.48 -18.18 -5.64
CA MET A 463 25.53 -19.11 -6.08
C MET A 463 24.96 -20.52 -6.32
N MET A 464 24.09 -21.01 -5.44
CA MET A 464 23.42 -22.31 -5.61
C MET A 464 22.49 -22.31 -6.83
N ILE A 465 21.71 -21.24 -7.02
CA ILE A 465 20.84 -21.07 -8.20
C ILE A 465 21.67 -21.02 -9.47
N GLY A 466 22.76 -20.24 -9.49
CA GLY A 466 23.66 -20.13 -10.63
C GLY A 466 24.30 -21.46 -11.01
N LEU A 467 24.83 -22.19 -10.03
CA LEU A 467 25.37 -23.54 -10.24
C LEU A 467 24.29 -24.49 -10.77
N GLY A 468 23.08 -24.45 -10.20
CA GLY A 468 21.96 -25.26 -10.68
C GLY A 468 21.56 -24.92 -12.11
N ALA A 469 21.47 -23.64 -12.46
CA ALA A 469 21.19 -23.19 -13.82
C ALA A 469 22.27 -23.64 -14.81
N THR A 470 23.55 -23.55 -14.44
CA THR A 470 24.66 -24.06 -15.27
C THR A 470 24.55 -25.55 -15.48
N LEU A 471 24.28 -26.33 -14.44
CA LEU A 471 24.13 -27.79 -14.53
C LEU A 471 22.93 -28.19 -15.39
N PHE A 472 21.82 -27.49 -15.25
CA PHE A 472 20.62 -27.69 -16.07
C PHE A 472 20.90 -27.40 -17.55
N LEU A 473 21.58 -26.29 -17.86
CA LEU A 473 21.97 -25.93 -19.22
C LEU A 473 22.98 -26.93 -19.81
N LEU A 474 23.95 -27.39 -19.01
CA LEU A 474 24.88 -28.42 -19.44
C LEU A 474 24.15 -29.71 -19.77
N GLY A 475 23.31 -30.24 -18.87
CA GLY A 475 22.56 -31.47 -19.15
C GLY A 475 21.59 -31.36 -20.34
N ALA A 476 21.14 -30.15 -20.67
CA ALA A 476 20.26 -29.90 -21.80
C ALA A 476 20.97 -29.84 -23.16
N TYR A 477 22.20 -29.31 -23.21
CA TYR A 477 22.89 -29.00 -24.47
C TYR A 477 24.22 -29.75 -24.69
N VAL A 478 24.77 -30.38 -23.66
CA VAL A 478 26.04 -31.11 -23.65
C VAL A 478 25.77 -32.53 -23.20
#